data_AF-A0A316RZ40-F1
#
_entry.id   AF-A0A316RZ40-F1
#
_cell.length_a   1.000
_cell.length_b   1.000
_cell.length_c   1.000
_cell.angle_alpha   90.00
_cell.angle_beta   90.00
_cell.angle_gamma   90.00
#
_symmetry.space_group_name_H-M   'P 1'
#
loop_
_entity.id
_entity.type
_entity.pdbx_description
1 polymer ?
#
loop_
_entity_poly.entity_id
_entity_poly.type
_entity_poly.pdbx_seq_one_letter_code
_entity_poly.pdbx_strand_id
1 'polypeptide(L)'
;QLRRWRRACRQAKRKYLPFPEKPLIYSNMPLKCEYSPLTLALITGKERFRYGSVVYFNEMSLIAGSKDIKSEILNDWLLRFFKLCAQETRGGYFIIDTQSPQDLHYTLKRSLSTYYFISKKIWFPFFNVIFLRENLLVDGENTVAVDTQTDPQDTVSEGGKKWYFRLIRHKWWKFYDQYAYSSLTDDLPVADEIIKGKPDSLKVRFLVRCKDVLKALQGGSKNA
;
A
#
# COMPACT_ATOMS: atom_id res chain seq x y z
N GLN A 1 15.70 7.03 -11.37
CA GLN A 1 15.25 7.01 -12.78
C GLN A 1 15.48 8.33 -13.53
N LEU A 2 15.06 9.48 -13.02
CA LEU A 2 15.24 10.79 -13.70
C LEU A 2 16.67 11.12 -14.17
N ARG A 3 17.70 10.81 -13.37
CA ARG A 3 19.10 11.01 -13.77
C ARG A 3 19.49 10.18 -15.00
N ARG A 4 19.00 8.93 -15.09
CA ARG A 4 19.23 8.04 -16.23
C ARG A 4 18.53 8.59 -17.48
N TRP A 5 17.28 9.02 -17.36
CA TRP A 5 16.55 9.68 -18.44
C TRP A 5 17.27 10.93 -18.96
N ARG A 6 17.71 11.84 -18.08
CA ARG A 6 18.47 13.05 -18.48
C ARG A 6 19.73 12.70 -19.27
N ARG A 7 20.45 11.63 -18.91
CA ARG A 7 21.61 11.15 -19.68
C ARG A 7 21.18 10.61 -21.05
N ALA A 8 20.11 9.82 -21.10
CA ALA A 8 19.57 9.29 -22.34
C ALA A 8 19.09 10.40 -23.30
N CYS A 9 18.45 11.47 -22.81
CA CYS A 9 18.09 12.64 -23.63
C CYS A 9 19.30 13.34 -24.22
N ARG A 10 20.38 13.51 -23.44
CA ARG A 10 21.63 14.10 -23.95
C ARG A 10 22.23 13.24 -25.07
N GLN A 11 22.18 11.91 -24.90
CA GLN A 11 22.66 10.97 -25.91
C GLN A 11 21.77 11.00 -27.17
N ALA A 12 20.44 11.01 -27.00
CA ALA A 12 19.49 11.10 -28.09
C ALA A 12 19.70 12.39 -28.91
N LYS A 13 19.87 13.53 -28.22
CA LYS A 13 20.22 14.81 -28.87
C LYS A 13 21.52 14.73 -29.66
N ARG A 14 22.56 14.09 -29.12
CA ARG A 14 23.86 13.93 -29.81
C ARG A 14 23.79 13.00 -31.02
N LYS A 15 22.93 11.98 -30.96
CA LYS A 15 22.80 10.95 -32.01
C LYS A 15 21.61 11.17 -32.95
N TYR A 16 20.90 12.30 -32.82
CA TYR A 16 19.65 12.59 -33.56
C TYR A 16 18.60 11.47 -33.47
N LEU A 17 18.53 10.81 -32.31
CA LEU A 17 17.54 9.77 -32.03
C LEU A 17 16.28 10.41 -31.40
N PRO A 18 15.11 9.76 -31.50
CA PRO A 18 13.92 10.21 -30.80
C PRO A 18 14.19 10.31 -29.29
N PHE A 19 13.65 11.35 -28.67
CA PHE A 19 13.83 11.55 -27.23
C PHE A 19 13.13 10.44 -26.44
N PRO A 20 13.78 9.87 -25.43
CA PRO A 20 13.15 8.87 -24.59
C PRO A 20 12.04 9.51 -23.75
N GLU A 21 11.00 8.71 -23.44
CA GLU A 21 9.88 9.13 -22.61
C GLU A 21 10.34 9.57 -21.21
N LYS A 22 9.82 10.70 -20.71
CA LYS A 22 10.08 11.15 -19.33
C LYS A 22 9.35 10.20 -18.36
N PRO A 23 10.06 9.54 -17.43
CA PRO A 23 9.41 8.73 -16.40
C PRO A 23 8.56 9.61 -15.49
N LEU A 24 7.39 9.09 -15.09
CA LEU A 24 6.44 9.78 -14.22
C LEU A 24 6.30 9.06 -12.87
N ILE A 25 5.68 9.74 -11.93
CA ILE A 25 5.15 9.13 -10.71
C ILE A 25 3.65 8.99 -10.92
N TYR A 26 3.12 7.78 -10.83
CA TYR A 26 1.68 7.53 -10.84
C TYR A 26 1.20 7.32 -9.41
N SER A 27 0.03 7.86 -9.04
CA SER A 27 -0.54 7.60 -7.72
C SER A 27 -2.06 7.64 -7.70
N ASN A 28 -2.67 6.79 -6.85
CA ASN A 28 -4.09 6.84 -6.54
C ASN A 28 -4.44 7.91 -5.49
N MET A 29 -3.45 8.55 -4.86
CA MET A 29 -3.67 9.67 -3.93
C MET A 29 -2.94 10.94 -4.38
N PRO A 30 -3.44 12.12 -3.95
CA PRO A 30 -2.76 13.37 -4.22
C PRO A 30 -1.35 13.44 -3.60
N LEU A 31 -0.36 13.79 -4.42
CA LEU A 31 1.02 14.00 -4.00
C LEU A 31 1.41 15.47 -4.08
N LYS A 32 2.35 15.90 -3.24
CA LYS A 32 2.91 17.27 -3.26
C LYS A 32 3.83 17.55 -4.46
N CYS A 33 4.20 16.52 -5.23
CA CYS A 33 5.07 16.63 -6.39
C CYS A 33 4.28 16.39 -7.69
N GLU A 34 4.89 16.65 -8.86
CA GLU A 34 4.30 16.27 -10.14
C GLU A 34 4.00 14.76 -10.16
N TYR A 35 2.72 14.41 -10.28
CA TYR A 35 2.26 13.04 -10.41
C TYR A 35 1.15 12.94 -11.46
N SER A 36 1.00 11.75 -12.04
CA SER A 36 -0.13 11.39 -12.88
C SER A 36 -1.11 10.58 -12.03
N PRO A 37 -2.42 10.89 -12.08
CA PRO A 37 -3.41 10.07 -11.38
C PRO A 37 -3.39 8.65 -11.95
N LEU A 38 -3.54 7.67 -11.06
CA LEU A 38 -3.69 6.29 -11.44
C LEU A 38 -5.14 6.04 -11.86
N THR A 39 -5.34 5.67 -13.12
CA THR A 39 -6.67 5.43 -13.70
C THR A 39 -6.96 3.93 -13.80
N LEU A 40 -8.25 3.58 -13.88
CA LEU A 40 -8.67 2.21 -14.17
C LEU A 40 -8.14 1.71 -15.51
N ALA A 41 -7.95 2.59 -16.51
CA ALA A 41 -7.40 2.23 -17.81
C ALA A 41 -5.91 1.81 -17.70
N LEU A 42 -5.12 2.52 -16.89
CA LEU A 42 -3.74 2.17 -16.59
C LEU A 42 -3.62 0.89 -15.77
N ILE A 43 -4.53 0.71 -14.80
CA ILE A 43 -4.61 -0.54 -14.03
C ILE A 43 -4.92 -1.65 -15.03
N THR A 44 -6.10 -1.68 -15.65
CA THR A 44 -6.56 -2.78 -16.54
C THR A 44 -5.75 -3.00 -17.83
N GLY A 45 -4.66 -2.27 -18.06
CA GLY A 45 -3.79 -2.45 -19.23
C GLY A 45 -4.37 -1.93 -20.55
N LYS A 46 -5.47 -1.16 -20.51
CA LYS A 46 -5.97 -0.40 -21.68
C LYS A 46 -5.01 0.72 -22.07
N GLU A 47 -4.35 1.29 -21.06
CA GLU A 47 -3.27 2.25 -21.21
C GLU A 47 -1.99 1.70 -20.56
N ARG A 48 -0.83 2.07 -21.11
CA ARG A 48 0.47 1.67 -20.55
C ARG A 48 1.08 2.79 -19.71
N PHE A 49 1.85 2.41 -18.70
CA PHE A 49 2.73 3.35 -18.01
C PHE A 49 3.88 3.80 -18.92
N ARG A 50 4.40 5.00 -18.68
CA ARG A 50 5.64 5.46 -19.30
C ARG A 50 6.83 4.65 -18.79
N TYR A 51 7.83 4.44 -19.63
CA TYR A 51 9.00 3.64 -19.24
C TYR A 51 9.78 4.27 -18.08
N GLY A 52 10.28 3.42 -17.19
CA GLY A 52 11.04 3.78 -15.99
C GLY A 52 10.23 4.55 -14.94
N SER A 53 8.90 4.56 -15.06
CA SER A 53 8.01 5.23 -14.11
C SER A 53 7.91 4.50 -12.78
N VAL A 54 7.50 5.24 -11.76
CA VAL A 54 7.21 4.71 -10.43
C VAL A 54 5.72 4.79 -10.22
N VAL A 55 5.13 3.69 -9.78
CA VAL A 55 3.69 3.67 -9.47
C VAL A 55 3.54 3.48 -7.97
N TYR A 56 2.97 4.48 -7.30
CA TYR A 56 2.72 4.51 -5.87
C TYR A 56 1.25 4.22 -5.58
N PHE A 57 1.00 3.09 -4.93
CA PHE A 57 -0.31 2.70 -4.43
C PHE A 57 -0.38 2.96 -2.93
N ASN A 58 -1.27 3.84 -2.48
CA ASN A 58 -1.68 3.87 -1.08
C ASN A 58 -2.95 3.04 -0.87
N GLU A 59 -3.07 2.40 0.29
CA GLU A 59 -4.19 1.53 0.67
C GLU A 59 -4.51 0.47 -0.41
N MET A 60 -3.48 -0.29 -0.80
CA MET A 60 -3.60 -1.31 -1.85
C MET A 60 -4.59 -2.44 -1.49
N SER A 61 -4.90 -2.62 -0.21
CA SER A 61 -5.93 -3.53 0.29
C SER A 61 -7.29 -3.31 -0.38
N LEU A 62 -7.63 -2.07 -0.77
CA LEU A 62 -8.89 -1.74 -1.46
C LEU A 62 -8.92 -2.22 -2.92
N ILE A 63 -7.76 -2.31 -3.57
CA ILE A 63 -7.66 -2.72 -4.98
C ILE A 63 -7.44 -4.23 -5.09
N ALA A 64 -6.68 -4.81 -4.17
CA ALA A 64 -6.30 -6.21 -4.17
C ALA A 64 -6.60 -6.87 -2.82
N GLY A 65 -7.82 -6.70 -2.32
CA GLY A 65 -8.30 -7.35 -1.11
C GLY A 65 -8.42 -8.86 -1.31
N SER A 66 -7.76 -9.64 -0.46
CA SER A 66 -7.75 -11.11 -0.53
C SER A 66 -9.14 -11.76 -0.36
N LYS A 67 -10.09 -11.06 0.28
CA LYS A 67 -11.45 -11.55 0.54
C LYS A 67 -12.48 -11.11 -0.50
N ASP A 68 -12.20 -10.05 -1.25
CA ASP A 68 -13.19 -9.40 -2.12
C ASP A 68 -13.20 -9.99 -3.53
N ILE A 69 -12.15 -10.71 -3.94
CA ILE A 69 -11.95 -11.11 -5.32
C ILE A 69 -12.15 -12.62 -5.49
N LYS A 70 -13.39 -13.02 -5.82
CA LYS A 70 -13.73 -14.39 -6.26
C LYS A 70 -13.57 -14.61 -7.77
N SER A 71 -13.09 -13.62 -8.52
CA SER A 71 -12.93 -13.71 -9.97
C SER A 71 -11.54 -14.22 -10.35
N GLU A 72 -11.49 -15.40 -10.95
CA GLU A 72 -10.25 -16.02 -11.45
C GLU A 72 -9.56 -15.14 -12.50
N ILE A 73 -10.33 -14.51 -13.39
CA ILE A 73 -9.81 -13.61 -14.44
C ILE A 73 -9.13 -12.39 -13.82
N LEU A 74 -9.75 -11.76 -12.80
CA LEU A 74 -9.16 -10.60 -12.13
C LEU A 74 -7.88 -10.99 -11.38
N ASN A 75 -7.85 -12.18 -10.78
CA ASN A 75 -6.69 -12.69 -10.06
C ASN A 75 -5.51 -12.98 -10.99
N ASP A 76 -5.74 -13.61 -12.14
CA ASP A 76 -4.70 -13.83 -13.15
C ASP A 76 -4.22 -12.52 -13.78
N TRP A 77 -5.13 -11.57 -13.97
CA TRP A 77 -4.76 -10.24 -14.45
C TRP A 77 -3.88 -9.47 -13.44
N LEU A 78 -4.29 -9.40 -12.17
CA LEU A 78 -3.50 -8.77 -11.09
C LEU A 78 -2.15 -9.46 -10.92
N LEU A 79 -2.11 -10.80 -11.03
CA LEU A 79 -0.88 -11.60 -11.02
C LEU A 79 0.11 -11.13 -12.09
N ARG A 80 -0.34 -11.06 -13.34
CA ARG A 80 0.49 -10.64 -14.47
C ARG A 80 0.93 -9.19 -14.30
N PHE A 81 0.00 -8.31 -13.95
CA PHE A 81 0.28 -6.90 -13.73
C PHE A 81 1.41 -6.68 -12.71
N PHE A 82 1.32 -7.32 -11.54
CA PHE A 82 2.34 -7.15 -10.51
C PHE A 82 3.66 -7.83 -10.82
N LYS A 83 3.64 -9.03 -11.42
CA LYS A 83 4.87 -9.74 -11.80
C LYS A 83 5.61 -9.10 -12.97
N LEU A 84 4.88 -8.61 -13.96
CA LEU A 84 5.44 -8.14 -15.23
C LEU A 84 5.67 -6.63 -15.26
N CYS A 85 5.17 -5.85 -14.31
CA CYS A 85 5.32 -4.39 -14.34
C CYS A 85 6.76 -3.93 -14.55
N ALA A 86 7.75 -4.52 -13.88
CA ALA A 86 9.15 -4.12 -14.08
C ALA A 86 9.61 -4.36 -15.54
N GLN A 87 9.11 -5.40 -16.20
CA GLN A 87 9.39 -5.70 -17.60
C GLN A 87 8.61 -4.76 -18.54
N GLU A 88 7.30 -4.62 -18.33
CA GLU A 88 6.41 -3.76 -19.12
C GLU A 88 6.83 -2.29 -19.06
N THR A 89 7.29 -1.83 -17.90
CA THR A 89 7.79 -0.47 -17.69
C THR A 89 9.28 -0.33 -17.98
N ARG A 90 9.99 -1.39 -18.38
CA ARG A 90 11.43 -1.39 -18.67
C ARG A 90 12.27 -0.81 -17.51
N GLY A 91 12.02 -1.31 -16.31
CA GLY A 91 12.75 -0.96 -15.08
C GLY A 91 12.05 0.07 -14.19
N GLY A 92 10.74 0.25 -14.35
CA GLY A 92 9.90 0.89 -13.34
C GLY A 92 9.69 -0.02 -12.13
N TYR A 93 9.04 0.50 -11.09
CA TYR A 93 8.78 -0.24 -9.86
C TYR A 93 7.51 0.25 -9.17
N PHE A 94 6.89 -0.66 -8.42
CA PHE A 94 5.79 -0.35 -7.53
C PHE A 94 6.30 0.05 -6.15
N ILE A 95 5.70 1.08 -5.58
CA ILE A 95 5.76 1.36 -4.15
C ILE A 95 4.34 1.14 -3.63
N ILE A 96 4.19 0.28 -2.65
CA ILE A 96 2.90 -0.09 -2.10
C ILE A 96 2.90 0.24 -0.61
N ASP A 97 1.90 1.00 -0.20
CA ASP A 97 1.61 1.32 1.19
C ASP A 97 0.27 0.69 1.58
N THR A 98 0.25 0.00 2.71
CA THR A 98 -0.91 -0.71 3.24
C THR A 98 -0.76 -0.88 4.74
N GLN A 99 -1.88 -0.84 5.46
CA GLN A 99 -1.89 -1.03 6.92
C GLN A 99 -1.57 -2.47 7.31
N SER A 100 -2.11 -3.41 6.53
CA SER A 100 -2.04 -4.83 6.80
C SER A 100 -1.57 -5.53 5.54
N PRO A 101 -0.33 -6.08 5.53
CA PRO A 101 0.12 -6.90 4.43
C PRO A 101 -0.73 -8.16 4.32
N GLN A 102 -1.36 -8.64 5.40
CA GLN A 102 -2.22 -9.83 5.41
C GLN A 102 -3.46 -9.66 4.52
N ASP A 103 -3.99 -8.45 4.39
CA ASP A 103 -5.19 -8.20 3.60
C ASP A 103 -4.92 -8.20 2.09
N LEU A 104 -3.66 -8.06 1.68
CA LEU A 104 -3.26 -8.10 0.28
C LEU A 104 -3.43 -9.49 -0.33
N HIS A 105 -3.84 -9.50 -1.60
CA HIS A 105 -3.95 -10.69 -2.43
C HIS A 105 -2.66 -11.51 -2.41
N TYR A 106 -2.80 -12.83 -2.28
CA TYR A 106 -1.68 -13.75 -2.09
C TYR A 106 -0.59 -13.61 -3.16
N THR A 107 -1.01 -13.44 -4.41
CA THR A 107 -0.11 -13.24 -5.53
C THR A 107 0.76 -11.99 -5.43
N LEU A 108 0.19 -10.90 -4.90
CA LEU A 108 0.94 -9.66 -4.71
C LEU A 108 2.06 -9.91 -3.71
N LYS A 109 1.77 -10.60 -2.60
CA LYS A 109 2.77 -11.00 -1.60
C LYS A 109 3.93 -11.76 -2.21
N ARG A 110 3.64 -12.78 -3.05
CA ARG A 110 4.67 -13.55 -3.76
C ARG A 110 5.55 -12.73 -4.71
N SER A 111 5.05 -11.60 -5.19
CA SER A 111 5.75 -10.75 -6.17
C SER A 111 6.55 -9.63 -5.51
N LEU A 112 6.35 -9.39 -4.21
CA LEU A 112 7.08 -8.40 -3.45
C LEU A 112 8.46 -8.95 -3.05
N SER A 113 9.52 -8.30 -3.53
CA SER A 113 10.89 -8.70 -3.19
C SER A 113 11.24 -8.40 -1.72
N THR A 114 10.76 -7.28 -1.19
CA THR A 114 11.01 -6.81 0.17
C THR A 114 9.82 -6.02 0.66
N TYR A 115 9.52 -6.10 1.97
CA TYR A 115 8.62 -5.15 2.62
C TYR A 115 9.23 -4.67 3.94
N TYR A 116 8.93 -3.41 4.27
CA TYR A 116 9.38 -2.78 5.50
C TYR A 116 8.19 -2.69 6.45
N PHE A 117 8.31 -3.34 7.60
CA PHE A 117 7.33 -3.25 8.67
C PHE A 117 7.80 -2.27 9.73
N ILE A 118 6.99 -1.26 10.03
CA ILE A 118 7.27 -0.35 11.15
C ILE A 118 6.91 -1.09 12.44
N SER A 119 7.93 -1.53 13.17
CA SER A 119 7.74 -2.33 14.39
C SER A 119 7.53 -1.47 15.63
N LYS A 120 8.28 -0.36 15.73
CA LYS A 120 8.21 0.52 16.90
C LYS A 120 8.47 1.96 16.50
N LYS A 121 7.70 2.87 17.08
CA LYS A 121 7.94 4.31 17.05
C LYS A 121 8.29 4.78 18.46
N ILE A 122 9.45 5.40 18.62
CA ILE A 122 9.84 6.08 19.86
C ILE A 122 9.85 7.57 19.58
N TRP A 123 9.14 8.32 20.43
CA TRP A 123 9.07 9.77 20.33
C TRP A 123 10.25 10.40 21.08
N PHE A 124 10.93 11.35 20.44
CA PHE A 124 11.98 12.18 21.04
C PHE A 124 11.72 13.65 20.73
N PRO A 125 12.32 14.62 21.45
CA PRO A 125 12.23 16.02 21.06
C PRO A 125 12.65 16.23 19.59
N PHE A 126 11.75 16.83 18.80
CA PHE A 126 11.88 17.13 17.36
C PHE A 126 11.88 15.95 16.36
N PHE A 127 12.14 14.72 16.80
CA PHE A 127 12.26 13.55 15.93
C PHE A 127 11.54 12.32 16.47
N ASN A 128 10.96 11.53 15.59
CA ASN A 128 10.57 10.15 15.87
C ASN A 128 11.71 9.22 15.45
N VAL A 129 12.08 8.29 16.33
CA VAL A 129 12.91 7.14 15.97
C VAL A 129 11.98 6.02 15.55
N ILE A 130 12.12 5.57 14.31
CA ILE A 130 11.29 4.52 13.73
C ILE A 130 12.14 3.29 13.51
N PHE A 131 11.77 2.21 14.18
CA PHE A 131 12.35 0.90 13.99
C PHE A 131 11.62 0.20 12.86
N LEU A 132 12.34 -0.02 11.77
CA LEU A 132 11.91 -0.74 10.59
C LEU A 132 12.48 -2.14 10.65
N ARG A 133 11.62 -3.10 10.34
CA ARG A 133 12.00 -4.49 10.15
C ARG A 133 11.85 -4.80 8.68
N GLU A 134 12.95 -5.13 8.02
CA GLU A 134 12.91 -5.70 6.68
C GLU A 134 12.57 -7.19 6.81
N ASN A 135 11.54 -7.60 6.09
CA ASN A 135 11.14 -8.99 6.02
C ASN A 135 11.10 -9.42 4.54
N LEU A 136 11.52 -10.66 4.31
CA LEU A 136 11.30 -11.37 3.05
C LEU A 136 10.00 -12.17 3.20
N LEU A 137 9.16 -12.18 2.16
CA LEU A 137 7.99 -13.04 2.12
C LEU A 137 8.44 -14.42 1.65
N VAL A 138 8.49 -15.38 2.58
CA VAL A 138 8.76 -16.79 2.26
C VAL A 138 7.45 -17.47 1.94
N ASP A 139 7.45 -18.31 0.91
CA ASP A 139 6.29 -19.06 0.45
C ASP A 139 5.86 -20.11 1.49
N GLY A 140 4.64 -19.99 2.00
CA GLY A 140 4.09 -20.89 3.01
C GLY A 140 3.16 -20.13 3.95
N GLU A 141 2.14 -20.80 4.45
CA GLU A 141 1.08 -20.21 5.25
C GLU A 141 1.59 -19.40 6.45
N ASN A 142 0.92 -18.28 6.69
CA ASN A 142 1.26 -17.25 7.67
C ASN A 142 2.58 -16.53 7.39
N THR A 143 2.57 -15.23 7.64
CA THR A 143 3.77 -14.43 7.81
C THR A 143 4.61 -15.04 8.95
N VAL A 144 5.42 -16.05 8.63
CA VAL A 144 6.47 -16.52 9.52
C VAL A 144 7.49 -15.39 9.52
N ALA A 145 7.36 -14.51 10.51
CA ALA A 145 8.53 -13.86 11.07
C ALA A 145 9.54 -15.00 11.28
N VAL A 146 10.62 -15.06 10.49
CA VAL A 146 11.67 -16.08 10.54
C VAL A 146 12.06 -16.37 12.00
N ASP A 147 11.38 -17.31 12.61
CA ASP A 147 11.60 -17.93 13.90
C ASP A 147 10.94 -19.29 13.68
N THR A 148 11.68 -20.34 14.00
CA THR A 148 11.35 -21.76 13.76
C THR A 148 11.48 -22.25 12.31
N GLN A 149 12.73 -22.39 11.85
CA GLN A 149 13.25 -23.71 11.48
C GLN A 149 14.78 -23.65 11.57
N THR A 150 15.30 -24.21 12.66
CA THR A 150 16.72 -24.49 12.84
C THR A 150 17.15 -25.49 11.78
N ASP A 151 17.80 -24.99 10.73
CA ASP A 151 18.57 -25.82 9.82
C ASP A 151 19.91 -26.17 10.51
N PRO A 152 20.25 -27.46 10.74
CA PRO A 152 21.40 -27.83 11.56
C PRO A 152 22.77 -27.59 10.91
N GLN A 153 22.84 -27.01 9.71
CA GLN A 153 24.09 -26.91 8.93
C GLN A 153 24.53 -25.50 8.52
N ASP A 154 23.84 -24.44 8.94
CA ASP A 154 24.30 -23.06 8.68
C ASP A 154 24.77 -22.37 9.96
N THR A 155 25.97 -22.72 10.38
CA THR A 155 26.81 -21.95 11.32
C THR A 155 27.44 -20.74 10.61
N VAL A 156 26.64 -19.92 9.92
CA VAL A 156 27.01 -18.55 9.58
C VAL A 156 25.75 -17.67 9.64
N SER A 157 25.77 -16.75 10.58
CA SER A 157 24.92 -15.56 10.65
C SER A 157 24.53 -14.97 9.30
N GLU A 158 23.31 -15.22 8.78
CA GLU A 158 22.67 -14.34 7.77
C GLU A 158 21.18 -14.67 7.47
N GLY A 159 20.45 -15.19 8.46
CA GLY A 159 18.99 -15.42 8.40
C GLY A 159 18.11 -14.18 8.63
N GLY A 160 18.40 -13.07 7.92
CA GLY A 160 17.37 -12.18 7.36
C GLY A 160 16.48 -11.27 8.22
N LYS A 161 16.76 -10.97 9.50
CA LYS A 161 16.07 -9.85 10.20
C LYS A 161 16.99 -8.63 10.30
N LYS A 162 17.07 -7.83 9.23
CA LYS A 162 17.77 -6.55 9.30
C LYS A 162 16.86 -5.52 9.97
N TRP A 163 17.22 -5.18 11.20
CA TRP A 163 16.63 -4.07 11.93
C TRP A 163 17.30 -2.78 11.50
N TYR A 164 16.51 -1.84 11.03
CA TYR A 164 16.96 -0.49 10.73
C TYR A 164 16.26 0.47 11.67
N PHE A 165 16.94 1.54 12.02
CA PHE A 165 16.27 2.71 12.56
C PHE A 165 16.41 3.88 11.59
N ARG A 166 15.36 4.70 11.55
CA ARG A 166 15.34 5.97 10.82
C ARG A 166 14.88 7.06 11.76
N LEU A 167 15.64 8.15 11.76
CA LEU A 167 15.25 9.40 12.41
C LEU A 167 14.39 10.19 11.44
N ILE A 168 13.14 10.44 11.82
CA ILE A 168 12.19 11.20 11.01
C ILE A 168 11.71 12.39 11.82
N ARG A 169 11.92 13.59 11.30
CA ARG A 169 11.49 14.83 11.97
C ARG A 169 9.96 14.84 12.14
N HIS A 170 9.45 15.33 13.28
CA HIS A 170 8.00 15.35 13.55
C HIS A 170 7.18 16.00 12.44
N LYS A 171 7.70 17.08 11.84
CA LYS A 171 7.07 17.77 10.70
C LYS A 171 6.80 16.83 9.53
N TRP A 172 7.70 15.89 9.25
CA TRP A 172 7.57 14.95 8.14
C TRP A 172 6.71 13.76 8.50
N TRP A 173 6.84 13.26 9.72
CA TRP A 173 6.01 12.17 10.22
C TRP A 173 4.51 12.51 10.19
N LYS A 174 4.13 13.75 10.48
CA LYS A 174 2.72 14.21 10.36
C LYS A 174 2.14 14.07 8.95
N PHE A 175 2.97 13.97 7.92
CA PHE A 175 2.54 13.74 6.54
C PHE A 175 2.66 12.28 6.12
N TYR A 176 3.29 11.43 6.94
CA TYR A 176 3.24 9.99 6.75
C TYR A 176 1.95 9.51 7.39
N ASP A 177 1.07 9.02 6.56
CA ASP A 177 -0.25 8.59 6.98
C ASP A 177 -0.53 7.23 6.40
N GLN A 178 -0.51 6.23 7.28
CA GLN A 178 -0.92 4.86 6.92
C GLN A 178 -2.42 4.79 6.69
N TYR A 179 -3.17 5.76 7.21
CA TYR A 179 -4.57 5.91 6.99
C TYR A 179 -4.69 6.90 5.84
N ALA A 180 -5.18 6.51 4.68
CA ALA A 180 -5.67 7.53 3.76
C ALA A 180 -6.84 8.23 4.48
N TYR A 181 -6.62 9.35 5.19
CA TYR A 181 -7.74 10.10 5.79
C TYR A 181 -8.68 10.45 4.65
N SER A 182 -9.83 9.80 4.70
CA SER A 182 -10.86 9.98 3.71
C SER A 182 -11.81 11.03 4.24
N SER A 183 -12.00 12.11 3.48
CA SER A 183 -13.02 13.11 3.79
C SER A 183 -14.45 12.61 3.55
N LEU A 184 -14.64 11.30 3.34
CA LEU A 184 -15.92 10.63 3.10
C LEU A 184 -16.97 10.92 4.18
N THR A 185 -16.53 11.27 5.38
CA THR A 185 -17.40 11.51 6.53
C THR A 185 -17.20 12.88 7.15
N ASP A 186 -16.38 13.74 6.56
CA ASP A 186 -16.05 15.05 7.14
C ASP A 186 -17.25 16.02 7.07
N ASP A 187 -18.15 15.79 6.13
CA ASP A 187 -19.41 16.50 5.93
C ASP A 187 -20.57 15.94 6.78
N LEU A 188 -20.39 14.76 7.39
CA LEU A 188 -21.42 14.15 8.23
C LEU A 188 -21.49 14.82 9.61
N PRO A 189 -22.68 15.01 10.18
CA PRO A 189 -22.83 15.58 11.51
C PRO A 189 -22.16 14.65 12.55
N VAL A 190 -21.37 15.25 13.44
CA VAL A 190 -20.74 14.52 14.54
C VAL A 190 -21.82 14.13 15.56
N ALA A 191 -21.87 12.84 15.92
CA ALA A 191 -22.77 12.36 16.97
C ALA A 191 -22.24 12.78 18.34
N ASP A 192 -22.61 13.97 18.80
CA ASP A 192 -22.18 14.57 20.07
C ASP A 192 -22.98 14.11 21.30
N GLU A 193 -23.82 13.07 21.18
CA GLU A 193 -24.58 12.53 22.31
C GLU A 193 -23.66 11.85 23.34
N ILE A 194 -23.16 12.63 24.30
CA ILE A 194 -22.40 12.12 25.45
C ILE A 194 -23.39 11.61 26.50
N ILE A 195 -23.65 10.30 26.45
CA ILE A 195 -24.46 9.62 27.45
C ILE A 195 -23.60 9.28 28.67
N LYS A 196 -23.81 9.97 29.80
CA LYS A 196 -23.19 9.60 31.08
C LYS A 196 -23.81 8.31 31.61
N GLY A 197 -23.00 7.25 31.73
CA GLY A 197 -23.44 5.95 32.23
C GLY A 197 -23.85 5.98 33.71
N LYS A 198 -24.83 5.13 34.09
CA LYS A 198 -25.14 4.83 35.50
C LYS A 198 -24.49 3.48 35.87
N PRO A 199 -23.97 3.31 37.10
CA PRO A 199 -23.26 2.09 37.53
C PRO A 199 -24.05 0.79 37.31
N ASP A 200 -25.37 0.87 37.44
CA ASP A 200 -26.27 -0.30 37.43
C ASP A 200 -26.86 -0.60 36.04
N SER A 201 -26.39 0.09 34.99
CA SER A 201 -26.88 -0.14 33.62
C SER A 201 -26.03 -1.18 32.88
N LEU A 202 -26.70 -2.02 32.08
CA LEU A 202 -26.04 -2.97 31.17
C LEU A 202 -25.02 -2.22 30.29
N LYS A 203 -23.82 -2.79 30.13
CA LYS A 203 -22.71 -2.20 29.36
C LYS A 203 -23.04 -1.97 27.87
N VAL A 204 -24.10 -2.60 27.36
CA VAL A 204 -24.54 -2.50 25.96
C VAL A 204 -26.03 -2.15 25.93
N ARG A 205 -26.35 -0.97 25.40
CA ARG A 205 -27.74 -0.48 25.28
C ARG A 205 -28.49 -1.05 24.09
N PHE A 206 -27.80 -1.19 22.96
CA PHE A 206 -28.35 -1.73 21.72
C PHE A 206 -27.30 -2.61 21.05
N LEU A 207 -27.72 -3.80 20.62
CA LEU A 207 -26.85 -4.72 19.91
C LEU A 207 -27.12 -4.57 18.41
N VAL A 208 -26.25 -3.86 17.71
CA VAL A 208 -26.33 -3.71 16.25
C VAL A 208 -25.89 -5.03 15.61
N ARG A 209 -26.81 -5.76 14.99
CA ARG A 209 -26.51 -7.03 14.30
C ARG A 209 -26.34 -6.78 12.81
N CYS A 210 -25.49 -7.56 12.15
CA CYS A 210 -25.25 -7.43 10.71
C CYS A 210 -26.54 -7.44 9.86
N LYS A 211 -27.56 -8.22 10.26
CA LYS A 211 -28.86 -8.25 9.59
C LYS A 211 -29.63 -6.93 9.64
N ASP A 212 -29.43 -6.15 10.71
CA ASP A 212 -30.09 -4.86 10.91
C ASP A 212 -29.43 -3.79 10.01
N VAL A 213 -28.10 -3.89 9.79
CA VAL A 213 -27.33 -3.05 8.85
C VAL A 213 -27.69 -3.36 7.39
N LEU A 214 -27.79 -4.64 7.04
CA LEU A 214 -28.13 -5.09 5.67
C LEU A 214 -29.52 -4.59 5.24
N LYS A 215 -30.50 -4.61 6.15
CA LYS A 215 -31.84 -4.06 5.92
C LYS A 215 -31.83 -2.55 5.71
N ALA A 216 -31.02 -1.82 6.48
CA ALA A 216 -30.92 -0.36 6.34
C ALA A 216 -30.34 0.05 4.98
N LEU A 217 -29.30 -0.65 4.51
CA LEU A 217 -28.69 -0.40 3.20
C LEU A 217 -29.63 -0.76 2.04
N GLN A 218 -30.45 -1.80 2.19
CA GLN A 218 -31.47 -2.19 1.20
C GLN A 218 -32.69 -1.26 1.19
N GLY A 219 -33.00 -0.62 2.32
CA GLY A 219 -34.11 0.33 2.45
C GLY A 219 -33.82 1.72 1.86
N GLY A 220 -32.56 2.07 1.62
CA GLY A 220 -32.13 3.35 1.03
C GLY A 220 -32.29 3.48 -0.48
N SER A 221 -32.71 2.42 -1.19
CA SER A 221 -32.93 2.43 -2.65
C SER A 221 -34.40 2.63 -3.05
N LYS A 222 -35.21 3.22 -2.18
CA LYS A 222 -36.57 3.67 -2.50
C LYS A 222 -36.69 5.15 -2.17
N ASN A 223 -36.15 5.98 -3.04
CA ASN A 223 -36.58 7.34 -3.40
C ASN A 223 -35.51 7.92 -4.34
N ALA A 224 -35.62 7.55 -5.62
CA ALA A 224 -35.16 8.37 -6.74
C ALA A 224 -36.42 9.00 -7.36
#